data_AF-A0AAW2NR39-F1
#
_entry.id   AF-A0AAW2NR39-F1
#
_cell.length_a   1.000
_cell.length_b   1.000
_cell.length_c   1.000
_cell.angle_alpha   90.00
_cell.angle_beta   90.00
_cell.angle_gamma   90.00
#
_symmetry.space_group_name_H-M   'P 1'
#
loop_
_entity.id
_entity.type
_entity.pdbx_description
1 polymer ?
#
loop_
_entity_poly.entity_id
_entity_poly.type
_entity_poly.pdbx_seq_one_letter_code
_entity_poly.pdbx_strand_id
1 'polypeptide(L)'
;MNSPDTPGWVSGSGRSAVIDSLRGCTISGVRIPKEELKKKITCPDYIRLAMTEAIQAKDVDAATVVQFYEEAHAEGAEPAEPPEFPLIVFINSKSGGRHGPELKARLQELMGEEQVFELSAVKPHEFVQYGLACLEKFASLGDNCAKEIREKLRIVVAGGDGTVGWVLGCLGELNQQDRLPVPPTGIIPLGTGNDLSRSFGWGGSFPFNWKSAIKRSLDKVARSPIAHLDR
;
A
#
# COMPACT_ATOMS: atom_id res chain seq x y z
N MET A 1 -80.15 -4.66 29.00
CA MET A 1 -80.28 -3.70 27.88
C MET A 1 -78.88 -3.22 27.53
N ASN A 2 -78.30 -3.71 26.43
CA ASN A 2 -77.54 -2.93 25.45
C ASN A 2 -77.07 -3.85 24.32
N SER A 3 -77.21 -3.31 23.11
CA SER A 3 -77.06 -3.89 21.78
C SER A 3 -75.59 -3.94 21.31
N PRO A 4 -75.29 -4.55 20.13
CA PRO A 4 -74.05 -5.30 19.85
C PRO A 4 -73.02 -4.60 18.93
N ASP A 5 -71.94 -5.34 18.69
CA ASP A 5 -70.83 -5.27 17.72
C ASP A 5 -70.92 -4.33 16.50
N THR A 6 -69.78 -3.67 16.19
CA THR A 6 -69.10 -3.76 14.87
C THR A 6 -67.67 -3.18 14.92
N PRO A 7 -66.73 -3.64 14.05
CA PRO A 7 -65.28 -3.46 14.22
C PRO A 7 -64.67 -2.38 13.32
N GLY A 8 -63.62 -1.71 13.82
CA GLY A 8 -62.75 -0.82 13.05
C GLY A 8 -61.36 -1.44 12.85
N TRP A 9 -60.96 -1.61 11.59
CA TRP A 9 -59.68 -2.16 11.13
C TRP A 9 -58.56 -1.10 11.05
N VAL A 10 -57.30 -1.58 11.10
CA VAL A 10 -56.01 -0.99 10.69
C VAL A 10 -55.47 0.14 11.60
N SER A 11 -54.31 0.04 12.24
CA SER A 11 -52.99 -0.16 11.63
C SER A 11 -51.96 -0.60 12.68
N GLY A 12 -51.34 -1.76 12.44
CA GLY A 12 -50.01 -2.05 12.94
C GLY A 12 -49.02 -1.71 11.83
N SER A 13 -48.03 -0.88 12.09
CA SER A 13 -46.76 -0.92 11.38
C SER A 13 -45.71 -0.06 12.06
N GLY A 14 -44.54 -0.66 12.32
CA GLY A 14 -43.27 0.04 12.18
C GLY A 14 -42.77 0.82 13.41
N ARG A 15 -42.38 0.12 14.48
CA ARG A 15 -41.21 0.57 15.23
C ARG A 15 -39.97 0.24 14.39
N SER A 16 -39.59 1.15 13.49
CA SER A 16 -38.29 1.10 12.84
C SER A 16 -37.29 1.85 13.71
N ALA A 17 -36.46 1.09 14.42
CA ALA A 17 -35.28 1.60 15.10
C ALA A 17 -34.21 1.94 14.05
N VAL A 18 -34.30 3.14 13.49
CA VAL A 18 -33.19 3.77 12.74
C VAL A 18 -32.30 4.51 13.72
N ILE A 19 -31.56 3.75 14.53
CA ILE A 19 -30.40 4.27 15.27
C ILE A 19 -29.35 3.15 15.26
N ASP A 20 -28.52 3.14 14.22
CA ASP A 20 -27.10 2.77 14.29
C ASP A 20 -26.48 2.87 12.90
N SER A 21 -26.27 4.09 12.43
CA SER A 21 -25.41 4.34 11.27
C SER A 21 -24.75 5.71 11.36
N LEU A 22 -24.05 5.96 12.48
CA LEU A 22 -23.25 7.18 12.70
C LEU A 22 -21.90 6.90 13.40
N ARG A 23 -21.27 5.75 13.09
CA ARG A 23 -19.84 5.50 13.42
C ARG A 23 -18.90 5.55 12.23
N GLY A 24 -19.31 6.21 11.14
CA GLY A 24 -18.54 6.32 9.90
C GLY A 24 -18.40 7.74 9.38
N CYS A 25 -18.35 8.76 10.25
CA CYS A 25 -18.05 10.14 9.85
C CYS A 25 -16.76 10.60 10.52
N THR A 26 -15.61 10.23 9.94
CA THR A 26 -14.40 11.05 10.11
C THR A 26 -14.58 12.33 9.31
N ILE A 27 -15.28 13.30 9.90
CA ILE A 27 -15.18 14.69 9.49
C ILE A 27 -13.82 15.17 10.02
N SER A 28 -12.85 15.32 9.13
CA SER A 28 -11.95 16.48 9.16
C SER A 28 -11.12 16.53 7.89
N GLY A 29 -11.17 17.68 7.22
CA GLY A 29 -10.28 18.04 6.12
C GLY A 29 -8.84 18.24 6.58
N VAL A 30 -8.27 17.31 7.36
CA VAL A 30 -6.88 17.35 7.78
C VAL A 30 -6.01 17.24 6.54
N ARG A 31 -5.37 18.36 6.20
CA ARG A 31 -4.38 18.44 5.14
C ARG A 31 -3.13 17.74 5.65
N ILE A 32 -2.94 16.49 5.24
CA ILE A 32 -1.69 15.74 5.51
C ILE A 32 -0.51 16.54 4.89
N PRO A 33 0.42 17.06 5.71
CA PRO A 33 1.62 17.76 5.22
C PRO A 33 2.48 16.82 4.38
N LYS A 34 3.08 17.34 3.30
CA LYS A 34 3.91 16.54 2.39
C LYS A 34 5.11 15.94 3.12
N GLU A 35 5.85 16.76 3.86
CA GLU A 35 7.07 16.34 4.54
C GLU A 35 6.80 15.36 5.69
N GLU A 36 5.68 15.53 6.41
CA GLU A 36 5.28 14.57 7.43
C GLU A 36 4.97 13.20 6.82
N LEU A 37 4.22 13.17 5.71
CA LEU A 37 3.93 11.93 5.00
C LEU A 37 5.21 11.28 4.49
N LYS A 38 6.09 12.05 3.85
CA LYS A 38 7.38 11.59 3.32
C LYS A 38 8.21 10.92 4.42
N LYS A 39 8.39 11.59 5.57
CA LYS A 39 9.13 11.04 6.72
C LYS A 39 8.53 9.71 7.21
N LYS A 40 7.21 9.54 7.15
CA LYS A 40 6.52 8.34 7.64
C LYS A 40 6.58 7.14 6.72
N ILE A 41 6.80 7.33 5.41
CA ILE A 41 6.66 6.25 4.41
C ILE A 41 7.94 5.93 3.63
N THR A 42 8.89 6.86 3.62
CA THR A 42 10.12 6.73 2.84
C THR A 42 11.17 5.95 3.60
N CYS A 43 11.69 4.88 2.99
CA CYS A 43 12.79 4.11 3.55
C CYS A 43 14.12 4.91 3.46
N PRO A 44 15.12 4.59 4.29
CA PRO A 44 16.44 5.20 4.17
C PRO A 44 17.09 4.97 2.80
N ASP A 45 17.92 5.92 2.39
CA ASP A 45 18.53 5.98 1.06
C ASP A 45 19.30 4.70 0.70
N TYR A 46 20.16 4.20 1.60
CA TYR A 46 20.96 3.00 1.34
C TYR A 46 20.09 1.76 1.05
N ILE A 47 18.96 1.59 1.75
CA ILE A 47 18.01 0.49 1.48
C ILE A 47 17.34 0.69 0.13
N ARG A 48 16.86 1.89 -0.18
CA ARG A 48 16.15 2.17 -1.44
C ARG A 48 17.05 1.96 -2.66
N LEU A 49 18.28 2.46 -2.58
CA LEU A 49 19.28 2.34 -3.62
C LEU A 49 19.76 0.89 -3.78
N ALA A 50 20.03 0.19 -2.67
CA ALA A 50 20.42 -1.21 -2.69
C ALA A 50 19.34 -2.12 -3.28
N MET A 51 18.06 -1.94 -2.92
CA MET A 51 16.96 -2.70 -3.52
C MET A 51 16.86 -2.45 -5.04
N THR A 52 16.99 -1.19 -5.46
CA THR A 52 16.93 -0.83 -6.89
C THR A 52 18.07 -1.45 -7.68
N GLU A 53 19.28 -1.37 -7.13
CA GLU A 53 20.48 -1.96 -7.72
C GLU A 53 20.39 -3.48 -7.77
N ALA A 54 19.94 -4.14 -6.71
CA ALA A 54 19.76 -5.59 -6.70
C ALA A 54 18.79 -6.05 -7.79
N ILE A 55 17.70 -5.32 -8.00
CA ILE A 55 16.73 -5.60 -9.08
C ILE A 55 17.38 -5.41 -10.46
N GLN A 56 18.14 -4.34 -10.66
CA GLN A 56 18.78 -4.03 -11.94
C GLN A 56 19.88 -5.03 -12.28
N ALA A 57 20.74 -5.35 -11.30
CA ALA A 57 21.81 -6.33 -11.44
C ALA A 57 21.29 -7.77 -11.47
N LYS A 58 20.05 -8.00 -11.01
CA LYS A 58 19.48 -9.33 -10.78
C LYS A 58 20.36 -10.16 -9.84
N ASP A 59 20.90 -9.49 -8.83
CA ASP A 59 21.90 -10.03 -7.92
C ASP A 59 21.89 -9.26 -6.59
N VAL A 60 21.61 -9.96 -5.49
CA VAL A 60 21.63 -9.39 -4.13
C VAL A 60 23.05 -9.31 -3.55
N ASP A 61 24.03 -9.90 -4.23
CA ASP A 61 25.44 -9.91 -3.90
C ASP A 61 26.26 -8.97 -4.80
N ALA A 62 25.60 -8.20 -5.68
CA ALA A 62 26.26 -7.23 -6.54
C ALA A 62 27.15 -6.28 -5.71
N ALA A 63 28.34 -5.97 -6.22
CA ALA A 63 29.34 -5.18 -5.49
C ALA A 63 28.77 -3.84 -4.99
N THR A 64 27.98 -3.16 -5.81
CA THR A 64 27.30 -1.90 -5.45
C THR A 64 26.29 -2.08 -4.31
N VAL A 65 25.57 -3.21 -4.26
CA VAL A 65 24.63 -3.53 -3.16
C VAL A 65 25.38 -3.73 -1.85
N VAL A 66 26.52 -4.44 -1.90
CA VAL A 66 27.40 -4.63 -0.74
C VAL A 66 27.97 -3.30 -0.27
N GLN A 67 28.40 -2.44 -1.20
CA GLN A 67 28.91 -1.12 -0.88
C GLN A 67 27.87 -0.26 -0.12
N PHE A 68 26.60 -0.24 -0.55
CA PHE A 68 25.56 0.49 0.18
C PHE A 68 25.39 -0.01 1.62
N TYR A 69 25.52 -1.31 1.85
CA TYR A 69 25.45 -1.87 3.20
C TYR A 69 26.65 -1.42 4.04
N GLU A 70 27.87 -1.57 3.51
CA GLU A 70 29.10 -1.24 4.22
C GLU A 70 29.19 0.24 4.56
N GLU A 71 28.83 1.14 3.63
CA GLU A 71 28.82 2.58 3.86
C GLU A 71 27.82 2.98 4.95
N ALA A 72 26.63 2.37 4.96
CA ALA A 72 25.62 2.64 5.98
C ALA A 72 26.00 2.14 7.38
N HIS A 73 26.94 1.18 7.47
CA HIS A 73 27.39 0.56 8.72
C HIS A 73 28.86 0.89 9.05
N ALA A 74 29.46 1.86 8.36
CA ALA A 74 30.82 2.29 8.61
C ALA A 74 30.96 2.97 9.99
N GLU A 75 32.17 2.96 10.54
CA GLU A 75 32.46 3.66 11.80
C GLU A 75 32.18 5.17 11.64
N GLY A 76 31.34 5.71 12.52
CA GLY A 76 30.91 7.11 12.47
C GLY A 76 29.71 7.39 11.54
N ALA A 77 29.14 6.37 10.89
CA ALA A 77 27.87 6.52 10.19
C ALA A 77 26.73 6.77 11.19
N GLU A 78 25.84 7.72 10.86
CA GLU A 78 24.64 7.97 11.65
C GLU A 78 23.67 6.79 11.50
N PRO A 79 23.12 6.24 12.61
CA PRO A 79 22.22 5.12 12.54
C PRO A 79 20.92 5.51 11.82
N ALA A 80 20.55 4.73 10.81
CA ALA A 80 19.31 4.95 10.08
C ALA A 80 18.10 4.51 10.91
N GLU A 81 17.05 5.34 10.91
CA GLU A 81 15.77 5.00 11.53
C GLU A 81 14.79 4.46 10.48
N PRO A 82 14.05 3.37 10.77
CA PRO A 82 13.02 2.87 9.87
C PRO A 82 11.83 3.82 9.85
N PRO A 83 11.16 4.02 8.70
CA PRO A 83 9.91 4.77 8.65
C PRO A 83 8.82 4.06 9.46
N GLU A 84 7.86 4.84 9.99
CA GLU A 84 6.71 4.31 10.74
C GLU A 84 5.87 3.34 9.90
N PHE A 85 5.74 3.62 8.60
CA PHE A 85 4.92 2.87 7.65
C PHE A 85 5.64 2.72 6.30
N PRO A 86 6.66 1.85 6.18
CA PRO A 86 7.40 1.68 4.93
C PRO A 86 6.46 1.24 3.80
N LEU A 87 6.41 2.02 2.72
CA LEU A 87 5.55 1.76 1.57
C LEU A 87 6.36 1.51 0.30
N ILE A 88 5.97 0.52 -0.51
CA ILE A 88 6.42 0.39 -1.90
C ILE A 88 5.22 0.49 -2.82
N VAL A 89 5.35 1.21 -3.93
CA VAL A 89 4.28 1.37 -4.92
C VAL A 89 4.62 0.62 -6.20
N PHE A 90 3.74 -0.25 -6.63
CA PHE A 90 3.67 -0.71 -8.01
C PHE A 90 2.65 0.12 -8.77
N ILE A 91 3.03 0.66 -9.92
CA ILE A 91 2.15 1.43 -10.79
C ILE A 91 2.17 0.87 -12.20
N ASN A 92 0.99 0.73 -12.80
CA ASN A 92 0.84 0.52 -14.23
C ASN A 92 0.38 1.85 -14.85
N SER A 93 1.31 2.69 -15.29
CA SER A 93 0.98 4.05 -15.78
C SER A 93 0.16 4.05 -17.07
N LYS A 94 0.07 2.91 -17.77
CA LYS A 94 -0.77 2.76 -18.96
C LYS A 94 -2.26 2.57 -18.62
N SER A 95 -2.60 2.29 -17.37
CA SER A 95 -3.99 2.18 -16.91
C SER A 95 -4.63 3.58 -16.71
N GLY A 96 -5.97 3.67 -16.79
CA GLY A 96 -6.71 4.75 -16.13
C GLY A 96 -6.85 6.08 -16.85
N GLY A 97 -6.97 6.09 -18.17
CA GLY A 97 -7.41 7.29 -18.88
C GLY A 97 -6.38 8.42 -18.91
N ARG A 98 -5.08 8.08 -19.00
CA ARG A 98 -3.92 8.97 -19.23
C ARG A 98 -3.30 9.66 -18.00
N HIS A 99 -3.84 9.49 -16.78
CA HIS A 99 -3.25 10.11 -15.57
C HIS A 99 -2.09 9.31 -14.96
N GLY A 100 -1.83 8.09 -15.41
CA GLY A 100 -0.79 7.23 -14.83
C GLY A 100 0.61 7.84 -14.78
N PRO A 101 1.13 8.50 -15.85
CA PRO A 101 2.44 9.15 -15.80
C PRO A 101 2.50 10.30 -14.78
N GLU A 102 1.45 11.12 -14.69
CA GLU A 102 1.37 12.22 -13.73
C GLU A 102 1.26 11.69 -12.28
N LEU A 103 0.50 10.61 -12.08
CA LEU A 103 0.40 9.93 -10.79
C LEU A 103 1.76 9.36 -10.37
N LYS A 104 2.48 8.69 -11.28
CA LYS A 104 3.83 8.19 -11.03
C LYS A 104 4.75 9.32 -10.57
N ALA A 105 4.86 10.39 -11.34
CA ALA A 105 5.70 11.54 -10.98
C ALA A 105 5.33 12.11 -9.61
N ARG A 106 4.04 12.21 -9.30
CA ARG A 106 3.57 12.68 -8.00
C ARG A 106 3.93 11.72 -6.85
N LEU A 107 3.84 10.41 -7.06
CA LEU A 107 4.25 9.42 -6.07
C LEU A 107 5.75 9.50 -5.80
N GLN A 108 6.56 9.60 -6.85
CA GLN A 108 8.00 9.76 -6.74
C GLN A 108 8.38 11.03 -5.95
N GLU A 109 7.68 12.14 -6.17
CA GLU A 109 7.85 13.37 -5.40
C GLU A 109 7.52 13.22 -3.90
N LEU A 110 6.64 12.26 -3.56
CA LEU A 110 6.20 12.00 -2.19
C LEU A 110 7.08 10.99 -1.45
N MET A 111 7.74 10.06 -2.15
CA MET A 111 8.44 8.94 -1.49
C MET A 111 9.78 8.49 -2.10
N GLY A 112 10.28 9.16 -3.13
CA GLY A 112 11.48 8.75 -3.86
C GLY A 112 11.15 7.87 -5.08
N GLU A 113 12.03 7.89 -6.08
CA GLU A 113 11.82 7.16 -7.33
C GLU A 113 11.97 5.65 -7.16
N GLU A 114 12.86 5.26 -6.26
CA GLU A 114 13.31 3.93 -5.91
C GLU A 114 12.24 3.11 -5.15
N GLN A 115 11.19 3.78 -4.65
CA GLN A 115 10.04 3.13 -4.02
C GLN A 115 8.80 3.09 -4.93
N VAL A 116 8.91 3.57 -6.18
CA VAL A 116 7.80 3.61 -7.15
C VAL A 116 8.17 2.84 -8.41
N PHE A 117 7.80 1.55 -8.43
CA PHE A 117 8.09 0.63 -9.51
C PHE A 117 7.02 0.70 -10.61
N GLU A 118 7.42 1.15 -11.79
CA GLU A 118 6.61 1.01 -13.00
C GLU A 118 6.63 -0.44 -13.46
N LEU A 119 5.45 -1.06 -13.56
CA LEU A 119 5.29 -2.49 -13.86
C LEU A 119 5.74 -2.90 -15.25
N SER A 120 5.85 -1.95 -16.20
CA SER A 120 6.47 -2.22 -17.50
C SER A 120 8.00 -2.28 -17.45
N ALA A 121 8.62 -1.79 -16.37
CA ALA A 121 10.07 -1.74 -16.20
C ALA A 121 10.55 -2.77 -15.16
N VAL A 122 9.86 -2.89 -14.03
CA VAL A 122 10.17 -3.83 -12.95
C VAL A 122 8.95 -4.70 -12.71
N LYS A 123 9.09 -6.01 -12.93
CA LYS A 123 8.01 -6.96 -12.69
C LYS A 123 7.89 -7.28 -11.20
N PRO A 124 6.70 -7.61 -10.67
CA PRO A 124 6.53 -7.92 -9.25
C PRO A 124 7.43 -9.07 -8.76
N HIS A 125 7.66 -10.10 -9.59
CA HIS A 125 8.57 -11.19 -9.23
C HIS A 125 10.04 -10.75 -9.14
N GLU A 126 10.47 -9.77 -9.96
CA GLU A 126 11.84 -9.23 -9.88
C GLU A 126 12.03 -8.47 -8.56
N PHE A 127 11.01 -7.71 -8.12
CA PHE A 127 11.03 -7.12 -6.79
C PHE A 127 11.09 -8.18 -5.69
N VAL A 128 10.29 -9.25 -5.74
CA VAL A 128 10.28 -10.31 -4.72
C VAL A 128 11.62 -11.05 -4.66
N GLN A 129 12.22 -11.35 -5.82
CA GLN A 129 13.46 -12.10 -5.94
C GLN A 129 14.70 -11.29 -5.58
N TYR A 130 14.72 -9.99 -5.87
CA TYR A 130 15.92 -9.17 -5.72
C TYR A 130 15.74 -8.02 -4.74
N GLY A 131 14.68 -7.21 -4.87
CA GLY A 131 14.45 -6.07 -3.99
C GLY A 131 14.14 -6.50 -2.54
N LEU A 132 13.11 -7.32 -2.36
CA LEU A 132 12.74 -7.83 -1.04
C LEU A 132 13.81 -8.76 -0.47
N ALA A 133 14.47 -9.56 -1.31
CA ALA A 133 15.57 -10.44 -0.87
C ALA A 133 16.81 -9.64 -0.43
N CYS A 134 17.12 -8.50 -1.08
CA CYS A 134 18.16 -7.58 -0.63
C CYS A 134 17.85 -7.04 0.77
N LEU A 135 16.61 -6.61 1.02
CA LEU A 135 16.16 -6.16 2.34
C LEU A 135 16.27 -7.27 3.39
N GLU A 136 15.84 -8.49 3.06
CA GLU A 136 15.95 -9.68 3.93
C GLU A 136 17.41 -10.04 4.23
N LYS A 137 18.29 -9.91 3.24
CA LYS A 137 19.73 -10.09 3.40
C LYS A 137 20.31 -9.07 4.37
N PHE A 138 20.01 -7.78 4.21
CA PHE A 138 20.49 -6.75 5.13
C PHE A 138 20.03 -7.05 6.57
N ALA A 139 18.78 -7.43 6.75
CA ALA A 139 18.26 -7.86 8.06
C ALA A 139 19.04 -9.06 8.63
N SER A 140 19.40 -10.05 7.80
CA SER A 140 20.19 -11.22 8.22
C SER A 140 21.64 -10.87 8.61
N LEU A 141 22.20 -9.79 8.07
CA LEU A 141 23.53 -9.28 8.39
C LEU A 141 23.57 -8.43 9.68
N GLY A 142 22.41 -8.21 10.32
CA GLY A 142 22.29 -7.49 11.59
C GLY A 142 21.72 -6.08 11.47
N ASP A 143 21.28 -5.66 10.29
CA ASP A 143 20.63 -4.36 10.10
C ASP A 143 19.21 -4.36 10.70
N ASN A 144 19.09 -3.74 11.87
CA ASN A 144 17.81 -3.62 12.58
C ASN A 144 16.80 -2.73 11.83
N CYS A 145 17.27 -1.72 11.08
CA CYS A 145 16.38 -0.86 10.29
C CYS A 145 15.76 -1.66 9.14
N ALA A 146 16.57 -2.44 8.41
CA ALA A 146 16.08 -3.35 7.37
C ALA A 146 15.10 -4.39 7.91
N LYS A 147 15.40 -4.96 9.10
CA LYS A 147 14.50 -5.90 9.78
C LYS A 147 13.13 -5.28 10.09
N GLU A 148 13.11 -4.11 10.71
CA GLU A 148 11.85 -3.42 11.03
C GLU A 148 11.07 -3.04 9.77
N ILE A 149 11.78 -2.60 8.71
CA ILE A 149 11.16 -2.31 7.42
C ILE A 149 10.50 -3.56 6.86
N ARG A 150 11.21 -4.70 6.86
CA ARG A 150 10.69 -5.98 6.34
C ARG A 150 9.43 -6.46 7.08
N GLU A 151 9.36 -6.24 8.38
CA GLU A 151 8.22 -6.60 9.23
C GLU A 151 7.01 -5.68 9.00
N LYS A 152 7.24 -4.38 8.79
CA LYS A 152 6.17 -3.37 8.68
C LYS A 152 5.79 -3.03 7.23
N LEU A 153 6.52 -3.55 6.24
CA LEU A 153 6.38 -3.22 4.83
C LEU A 153 4.95 -3.39 4.33
N ARG A 154 4.44 -2.37 3.64
CA ARG A 154 3.16 -2.45 2.92
C ARG A 154 3.34 -2.11 1.45
N ILE A 155 2.51 -2.72 0.62
CA ILE A 155 2.50 -2.50 -0.82
C ILE A 155 1.30 -1.65 -1.20
N VAL A 156 1.48 -0.77 -2.17
CA VAL A 156 0.40 -0.05 -2.85
C VAL A 156 0.41 -0.44 -4.31
N VAL A 157 -0.74 -0.81 -4.86
CA VAL A 157 -0.88 -1.08 -6.29
C VAL A 157 -1.78 -0.04 -6.93
N ALA A 158 -1.21 0.75 -7.84
CA ALA A 158 -1.93 1.69 -8.69
C ALA A 158 -2.21 1.07 -10.06
N GLY A 159 -3.42 0.52 -10.22
CA GLY A 159 -3.83 -0.22 -11.41
C GLY A 159 -5.31 -0.62 -11.38
N GLY A 160 -5.72 -1.43 -12.36
CA GLY A 160 -7.01 -2.15 -12.33
C GLY A 160 -6.89 -3.57 -11.78
N ASP A 161 -7.98 -4.33 -11.78
CA ASP A 161 -8.05 -5.66 -11.15
C ASP A 161 -6.96 -6.64 -11.64
N GLY A 162 -6.68 -6.67 -12.95
CA GLY A 162 -5.62 -7.54 -13.49
C GLY A 162 -4.22 -7.18 -13.00
N THR A 163 -3.94 -5.89 -12.80
CA THR A 163 -2.67 -5.42 -12.22
C THR A 163 -2.57 -5.77 -10.74
N VAL A 164 -3.66 -5.59 -9.99
CA VAL A 164 -3.72 -5.95 -8.56
C VAL A 164 -3.53 -7.46 -8.39
N GLY A 165 -4.26 -8.28 -9.16
CA GLY A 165 -4.15 -9.74 -9.11
C GLY A 165 -2.74 -10.24 -9.45
N TRP A 166 -2.07 -9.63 -10.42
CA TRP A 166 -0.68 -9.99 -10.77
C TRP A 166 0.29 -9.76 -9.61
N VAL A 167 0.22 -8.58 -8.96
CA VAL A 167 1.07 -8.27 -7.81
C VAL A 167 0.78 -9.19 -6.63
N LEU A 168 -0.50 -9.40 -6.30
CA LEU A 168 -0.91 -10.29 -5.21
C LEU A 168 -0.47 -11.73 -5.46
N GLY A 169 -0.54 -12.23 -6.71
CA GLY A 169 -0.05 -13.54 -7.08
C GLY A 169 1.42 -13.73 -6.78
N CYS A 170 2.26 -12.77 -7.20
CA CYS A 170 3.71 -12.83 -6.92
C CYS A 170 4.03 -12.68 -5.43
N LEU A 171 3.32 -11.83 -4.68
CA LEU A 171 3.51 -11.72 -3.23
C LEU A 171 3.06 -12.99 -2.50
N GLY A 172 2.04 -13.69 -3.01
CA GLY A 172 1.55 -14.95 -2.45
C GLY A 172 2.58 -16.09 -2.50
N GLU A 173 3.55 -16.04 -3.42
CA GLU A 173 4.66 -16.99 -3.48
C GLU A 173 5.53 -16.96 -2.21
N LEU A 174 5.60 -15.82 -1.51
CA LEU A 174 6.33 -15.71 -0.25
C LEU A 174 5.81 -16.69 0.80
N ASN A 175 4.49 -16.89 0.87
CA ASN A 175 3.90 -17.84 1.80
C ASN A 175 4.25 -19.30 1.44
N GLN A 176 4.40 -19.61 0.15
CA GLN A 176 4.80 -20.95 -0.31
C GLN A 176 6.29 -21.23 -0.07
N GLN A 177 7.09 -20.17 0.10
CA GLN A 177 8.53 -20.22 0.33
C GLN A 177 8.90 -20.03 1.82
N ASP A 178 7.91 -20.02 2.73
CA ASP A 178 8.10 -19.70 4.16
C ASP A 178 8.77 -18.32 4.42
N ARG A 179 8.64 -17.37 3.48
CA ARG A 179 9.21 -16.02 3.54
C ARG A 179 8.22 -15.00 4.12
N LEU A 180 7.85 -15.19 5.38
CA LEU A 180 6.87 -14.34 6.08
C LEU A 180 7.50 -13.07 6.69
N PRO A 181 6.70 -11.99 6.93
CA PRO A 181 5.30 -11.83 6.55
C PRO A 181 5.10 -11.54 5.05
N VAL A 182 3.92 -11.88 4.50
CA VAL A 182 3.49 -11.36 3.18
C VAL A 182 3.04 -9.90 3.36
N PRO A 183 3.64 -8.92 2.66
CA PRO A 183 3.27 -7.51 2.82
C PRO A 183 1.78 -7.25 2.50
N PRO A 184 1.01 -6.61 3.39
CA PRO A 184 -0.36 -6.24 3.09
C PRO A 184 -0.41 -5.22 1.95
N THR A 185 -1.45 -5.32 1.11
CA THR A 185 -1.56 -4.53 -0.11
C THR A 185 -2.78 -3.60 -0.09
N GLY A 186 -2.54 -2.31 -0.31
CA GLY A 186 -3.57 -1.30 -0.59
C GLY A 186 -3.71 -1.02 -2.08
N ILE A 187 -4.86 -0.51 -2.51
CA ILE A 187 -5.17 -0.29 -3.93
C ILE A 187 -5.42 1.21 -4.20
N ILE A 188 -4.82 1.72 -5.27
CA ILE A 188 -5.23 2.97 -5.92
C ILE A 188 -5.94 2.57 -7.22
N PRO A 189 -7.27 2.74 -7.31
CA PRO A 189 -8.06 2.28 -8.46
C PRO A 189 -7.76 3.13 -9.70
N LEU A 190 -6.79 2.70 -10.51
CA LEU A 190 -6.38 3.34 -11.76
C LEU A 190 -6.96 2.58 -12.97
N GLY A 191 -7.81 1.57 -12.80
CA GLY A 191 -8.42 0.81 -13.89
C GLY A 191 -9.84 1.27 -14.26
N THR A 192 -10.41 0.61 -15.28
CA THR A 192 -11.86 0.69 -15.61
C THR A 192 -12.66 -0.32 -14.79
N GLY A 193 -12.13 -1.54 -14.63
CA GLY A 193 -12.58 -2.55 -13.65
C GLY A 193 -11.73 -2.43 -12.39
N ASN A 194 -12.37 -2.08 -11.27
CA ASN A 194 -11.75 -1.91 -9.95
C ASN A 194 -12.58 -2.64 -8.89
N ASP A 195 -13.06 -3.85 -9.20
CA ASP A 195 -13.93 -4.63 -8.33
C ASP A 195 -13.22 -5.07 -7.05
N LEU A 196 -11.93 -5.39 -7.11
CA LEU A 196 -11.11 -5.65 -5.93
C LEU A 196 -11.04 -4.40 -5.05
N SER A 197 -10.78 -3.24 -5.66
CA SER A 197 -10.75 -1.96 -4.93
C SER A 197 -12.09 -1.65 -4.24
N ARG A 198 -13.23 -1.92 -4.89
CA ARG A 198 -14.57 -1.76 -4.28
C ARG A 198 -14.78 -2.72 -3.11
N SER A 199 -14.44 -3.99 -3.31
CA SER A 199 -14.64 -5.05 -2.31
C SER A 199 -13.84 -4.80 -1.03
N PHE A 200 -12.64 -4.24 -1.13
CA PHE A 200 -11.78 -3.89 0.00
C PHE A 200 -11.91 -2.42 0.46
N GLY A 201 -12.89 -1.67 -0.06
CA GLY A 201 -13.18 -0.30 0.39
C GLY A 201 -12.13 0.75 0.02
N TRP A 202 -11.36 0.52 -1.04
CA TRP A 202 -10.39 1.48 -1.62
C TRP A 202 -11.02 2.46 -2.62
N GLY A 203 -12.29 2.24 -2.98
CA GLY A 203 -13.06 3.09 -3.89
C GLY A 203 -13.22 2.46 -5.28
N GLY A 204 -14.15 2.98 -6.07
CA GLY A 204 -14.52 2.38 -7.36
C GLY A 204 -13.88 2.99 -8.60
N SER A 205 -13.23 4.15 -8.46
CA SER A 205 -12.66 4.91 -9.57
C SER A 205 -11.53 5.81 -9.11
N PHE A 206 -10.67 6.17 -10.06
CA PHE A 206 -9.62 7.16 -9.82
C PHE A 206 -10.26 8.53 -9.52
N PRO A 207 -9.92 9.19 -8.40
CA PRO A 207 -10.60 10.41 -7.97
C PRO A 207 -10.32 11.59 -8.92
N PHE A 208 -11.35 12.39 -9.23
CA PHE A 208 -11.20 13.60 -10.06
C PHE A 208 -10.17 14.58 -9.47
N ASN A 209 -10.13 14.73 -8.14
CA ASN A 209 -9.17 15.56 -7.42
C ASN A 209 -7.93 14.78 -6.92
N TRP A 210 -7.42 13.86 -7.74
CA TRP A 210 -6.40 12.89 -7.36
C TRP A 210 -5.13 13.49 -6.75
N LYS A 211 -4.68 14.67 -7.19
CA LYS A 211 -3.48 15.34 -6.63
C LYS A 211 -3.56 15.54 -5.12
N SER A 212 -4.77 15.86 -4.62
CA SER A 212 -5.03 16.00 -3.19
C SER A 212 -5.40 14.67 -2.52
N ALA A 213 -6.07 13.79 -3.26
CA ALA A 213 -6.50 12.49 -2.75
C ALA A 213 -5.33 11.54 -2.50
N ILE A 214 -4.25 11.61 -3.30
CA ILE A 214 -3.16 10.63 -3.25
C ILE A 214 -2.48 10.56 -1.88
N LYS A 215 -2.29 11.70 -1.21
CA LYS A 215 -1.73 11.73 0.15
C LYS A 215 -2.65 11.05 1.16
N ARG A 216 -3.97 11.22 1.03
CA ARG A 216 -4.95 10.54 1.86
C ARG A 216 -4.99 9.04 1.57
N SER A 217 -4.83 8.64 0.31
CA SER A 217 -4.73 7.22 -0.05
C SER A 217 -3.50 6.58 0.58
N LEU A 218 -2.32 7.21 0.48
CA LEU A 218 -1.09 6.71 1.10
C LEU A 218 -1.19 6.65 2.63
N ASP A 219 -1.70 7.70 3.28
CA ASP A 219 -1.92 7.71 4.73
C ASP A 219 -2.96 6.67 5.18
N LYS A 220 -4.02 6.46 4.38
CA LYS A 220 -4.98 5.38 4.60
C LYS A 220 -4.30 4.02 4.50
N VAL A 221 -3.46 3.77 3.48
CA VAL A 221 -2.73 2.49 3.38
C VAL A 221 -1.78 2.31 4.56
N ALA A 222 -1.08 3.37 4.98
CA ALA A 222 -0.19 3.33 6.13
C ALA A 222 -0.90 2.92 7.42
N ARG A 223 -2.11 3.45 7.68
CA ARG A 223 -2.79 3.31 8.97
C ARG A 223 -3.90 2.26 9.03
N SER A 224 -4.40 1.78 7.88
CA SER A 224 -5.55 0.88 7.88
C SER A 224 -5.21 -0.47 8.53
N PRO A 225 -6.16 -1.11 9.24
CA PRO A 225 -5.99 -2.47 9.70
C PRO A 225 -5.89 -3.44 8.52
N ILE A 226 -5.22 -4.57 8.73
CA ILE A 226 -5.06 -5.61 7.71
C ILE A 226 -6.36 -6.43 7.62
N ALA A 227 -6.82 -6.67 6.40
CA ALA A 227 -7.91 -7.59 6.10
C ALA A 227 -7.36 -8.76 5.28
N HIS A 228 -7.82 -9.98 5.55
CA HIS A 228 -7.43 -11.18 4.81
C HIS A 228 -8.38 -11.44 3.64
N LEU A 229 -7.83 -11.86 2.50
CA LEU A 229 -8.59 -12.09 1.26
C LEU A 229 -9.54 -13.29 1.37
N ASP A 230 -9.15 -14.31 2.15
CA ASP A 230 -9.92 -15.52 2.38
C ASP A 230 -10.60 -15.46 3.76
N ARG A 231 -11.93 -15.30 3.76
CA ARG A 231 -12.84 -15.64 4.86
C ARG A 231 -13.93 -16.56 4.35
#